data_AF-A0AAC9RPQ9-F1
#
_entry.id   AF-A0AAC9RPQ9-F1
#
_cell.length_a   1.000
_cell.length_b   1.000
_cell.length_c   1.000
_cell.angle_alpha   90.00
_cell.angle_beta   90.00
_cell.angle_gamma   90.00
#
_symmetry.space_group_name_H-M   'P 1'
#
loop_
_entity.id
_entity.type
_entity.pdbx_description
1 polymer ?
#
loop_
_entity_poly.entity_id
_entity_poly.type
_entity_poly.pdbx_seq_one_letter_code
_entity_poly.pdbx_strand_id
1 'polypeptide(L)'
;MSNIKRLNLYFNLDNAKTKEAYEIIFNSMSKTAFIVDAVLAYKDNTIIDKSIIKEAVKEAFLEMDYNLGVAKNTCKQESNEIPDDVFNMITNL
;
A
#
# COMPACT_ATOMS: atom_id res chain seq x y z
N MET A 1 27.59 -15.50 -29.78
CA MET A 1 26.33 -14.98 -30.34
C MET A 1 25.70 -14.07 -29.31
N SER A 2 25.36 -12.83 -29.66
CA SER A 2 24.71 -11.90 -28.73
C SER A 2 23.23 -12.25 -28.57
N ASN A 3 22.79 -12.54 -27.34
CA ASN A 3 21.40 -12.86 -27.03
C ASN A 3 20.60 -11.57 -26.81
N ILE A 4 20.33 -10.86 -27.90
CA ILE A 4 19.65 -9.54 -27.87
C ILE A 4 18.28 -9.68 -28.53
N LYS A 5 17.23 -9.35 -27.78
CA LYS A 5 15.85 -9.23 -28.29
C LYS A 5 15.38 -7.79 -28.20
N ARG A 6 14.65 -7.31 -29.22
CA ARG A 6 14.04 -5.97 -29.24
C ARG A 6 12.59 -6.04 -28.74
N LEU A 7 12.17 -5.01 -28.03
CA LEU A 7 10.78 -4.80 -27.58
C LEU A 7 10.27 -3.51 -28.23
N ASN A 8 9.14 -3.60 -28.94
CA ASN A 8 8.47 -2.43 -29.52
C ASN A 8 7.36 -1.97 -28.59
N LEU A 9 7.32 -0.67 -28.29
CA LEU A 9 6.32 -0.04 -27.43
C LEU A 9 5.61 1.08 -28.20
N TYR A 10 4.34 1.30 -27.88
CA TYR A 10 3.54 2.40 -28.42
C TYR A 10 2.97 3.23 -27.27
N PHE A 11 3.01 4.55 -27.42
CA PHE A 11 2.57 5.51 -26.41
C PHE A 11 1.44 6.37 -26.99
N ASN A 12 0.29 6.40 -26.32
CA ASN A 12 -0.77 7.34 -26.61
C ASN A 12 -0.42 8.72 -26.01
N LEU A 13 -0.03 9.68 -26.85
CA LEU A 13 0.39 11.00 -26.39
C LEU A 13 -0.78 11.92 -25.98
N ASP A 14 -2.02 11.55 -26.29
CA ASP A 14 -3.21 12.27 -25.80
C ASP A 14 -3.48 11.97 -24.32
N ASN A 15 -2.93 10.86 -23.79
CA ASN A 15 -2.98 10.56 -22.36
C ASN A 15 -1.79 11.20 -21.64
N ALA A 16 -2.07 12.12 -20.71
CA ALA A 16 -1.03 12.86 -19.99
C ALA A 16 0.01 11.97 -19.29
N LYS A 17 -0.43 10.87 -18.64
CA LYS A 17 0.49 9.94 -17.95
C LYS A 17 1.37 9.19 -18.94
N THR A 18 0.78 8.73 -20.05
CA THR A 18 1.52 8.00 -21.08
C THR A 18 2.50 8.92 -21.81
N LYS A 19 2.13 10.19 -22.04
CA LYS A 19 3.00 11.23 -22.58
C LYS A 19 4.18 11.51 -21.66
N GLU A 20 3.94 11.71 -20.36
CA GLU A 20 4.99 11.94 -19.37
C GLU A 20 6.00 10.77 -19.33
N ALA A 21 5.51 9.53 -19.27
CA ALA A 21 6.37 8.35 -19.29
C ALA A 21 7.18 8.25 -20.60
N TYR A 22 6.56 8.58 -21.74
CA TYR A 22 7.25 8.64 -23.02
C TYR A 22 8.38 9.67 -23.00
N GLU A 23 8.13 10.90 -22.55
CA GLU A 23 9.11 11.98 -22.51
C GLU A 23 10.31 11.62 -21.60
N ILE A 24 10.06 11.02 -20.45
CA ILE A 24 11.11 10.54 -19.54
C ILE A 24 12.00 9.49 -20.23
N ILE A 25 11.39 8.46 -20.84
CA ILE A 25 12.13 7.41 -21.56
C ILE A 25 12.86 7.99 -22.78
N PHE A 26 12.21 8.90 -23.50
CA PHE A 26 12.75 9.54 -24.70
C PHE A 26 13.96 10.44 -24.39
N ASN A 27 13.97 11.10 -23.24
CA ASN A 27 15.10 11.94 -22.82
C ASN A 27 16.22 11.19 -22.07
N SER A 28 16.01 9.91 -21.72
CA SER A 28 17.05 9.07 -21.10
C SER A 28 18.19 8.76 -22.07
N MET A 29 19.44 8.90 -21.56
CA MET A 29 20.69 8.57 -22.26
C MET A 29 20.79 7.08 -22.64
N SER A 30 20.23 6.18 -21.82
CA SER A 30 20.17 4.73 -22.09
C SER A 30 18.78 4.18 -21.77
N LYS A 31 17.93 4.12 -22.79
CA LYS A 31 16.51 3.75 -22.65
C LYS A 31 16.32 2.34 -22.12
N THR A 32 17.08 1.39 -22.67
CA THR A 32 17.00 -0.01 -22.26
C THR A 32 17.42 -0.18 -20.81
N ALA A 33 18.53 0.44 -20.37
CA ALA A 33 18.97 0.36 -18.98
C ALA A 33 17.94 1.00 -18.05
N PHE A 34 17.46 2.20 -18.38
CA PHE A 34 16.43 2.89 -17.60
C PHE A 34 15.15 2.05 -17.44
N ILE A 35 14.65 1.45 -18.54
CA ILE A 35 13.46 0.59 -18.49
C ILE A 35 13.72 -0.67 -17.66
N VAL A 36 14.90 -1.29 -17.77
CA VAL A 36 15.27 -2.46 -16.96
C VAL A 36 15.23 -2.11 -15.47
N ASP A 37 15.89 -1.02 -15.08
CA ASP A 37 15.94 -0.58 -13.68
C ASP A 37 14.54 -0.23 -13.17
N ALA A 38 13.74 0.51 -13.95
CA ALA A 38 12.39 0.88 -13.58
C ALA A 38 11.46 -0.34 -13.41
N VAL A 39 11.56 -1.34 -14.29
CA VAL A 39 10.74 -2.56 -14.21
C VAL A 39 11.16 -3.45 -13.04
N LEU A 40 12.46 -3.60 -12.78
CA LEU A 40 12.97 -4.34 -11.62
C LEU A 40 12.57 -3.64 -10.32
N ALA A 41 12.75 -2.32 -10.25
CA ALA A 41 12.29 -1.53 -9.11
C ALA A 41 10.77 -1.64 -8.93
N TYR A 42 9.97 -1.63 -9.99
CA TYR A 42 8.52 -1.84 -9.88
C TYR A 42 8.18 -3.24 -9.35
N LYS A 43 8.87 -4.28 -9.81
CA LYS A 43 8.69 -5.66 -9.32
C LYS A 43 9.04 -5.77 -7.84
N ASP A 44 10.14 -5.17 -7.42
CA ASP A 44 10.60 -5.26 -6.04
C ASP A 44 9.73 -4.38 -5.12
N ASN A 45 9.25 -3.22 -5.61
CA ASN A 45 8.36 -2.34 -4.87
C ASN A 45 6.88 -2.77 -4.86
N THR A 46 6.42 -3.56 -5.83
CA THR A 46 5.09 -4.20 -5.75
C THR A 46 5.05 -5.33 -4.72
N ILE A 47 6.22 -5.82 -4.32
CA ILE A 47 6.45 -6.66 -3.14
C ILE A 47 6.98 -5.78 -1.99
N ILE A 48 6.58 -4.52 -1.89
CA ILE A 48 6.58 -3.86 -0.58
C ILE A 48 5.50 -4.59 0.23
N ASP A 49 5.93 -5.63 0.91
CA ASP A 49 5.12 -6.30 1.87
C ASP A 49 4.79 -5.28 2.95
N LYS A 50 3.52 -4.91 3.01
CA LYS A 50 2.96 -4.01 4.03
C LYS A 50 3.32 -4.50 5.44
N SER A 51 3.62 -5.78 5.60
CA SER A 51 4.19 -6.34 6.82
C SER A 51 5.56 -5.74 7.17
N ILE A 52 6.49 -5.62 6.21
CA ILE A 52 7.84 -5.09 6.42
C ILE A 52 7.79 -3.62 6.83
N ILE A 53 6.95 -2.82 6.17
CA ILE A 53 6.75 -1.41 6.59
C ILE A 53 6.14 -1.33 7.99
N LYS A 54 5.16 -2.20 8.31
CA LYS A 54 4.55 -2.22 9.64
C LYS A 54 5.55 -2.61 10.72
N GLU A 55 6.40 -3.60 10.47
CA GLU A 55 7.42 -4.04 11.43
C GLU A 55 8.49 -2.97 11.61
N ALA A 56 9.00 -2.36 10.52
CA ALA A 56 9.97 -1.27 10.62
C ALA A 56 9.40 -0.05 11.39
N VAL A 57 8.12 0.26 11.22
CA VAL A 57 7.44 1.33 11.98
C VAL A 57 7.25 0.95 13.45
N LYS A 58 6.88 -0.30 13.76
CA LYS A 58 6.78 -0.78 15.15
C LYS A 58 8.12 -0.75 15.86
N GLU A 59 9.17 -1.22 15.19
CA GLU A 59 10.54 -1.25 15.72
C GLU A 59 11.02 0.16 16.05
N ALA A 60 10.83 1.12 15.13
CA ALA A 60 11.14 2.52 15.39
C ALA A 60 10.38 3.12 16.58
N PHE A 61 9.10 2.77 16.79
CA PHE A 61 8.34 3.23 17.96
C PHE A 61 8.84 2.58 19.28
N LEU A 62 9.21 1.29 19.25
CA LEU A 62 9.77 0.59 20.40
C LEU A 62 11.15 1.14 20.78
N GLU A 63 12.01 1.43 19.80
CA GLU A 63 13.34 1.99 20.03
C GLU A 63 13.29 3.45 20.53
N MET A 64 12.27 4.22 20.13
CA MET A 64 12.05 5.58 20.63
C MET A 64 11.40 5.63 22.03
N ASP A 65 11.25 4.49 22.70
CA ASP A 65 10.52 4.32 23.96
C ASP A 65 9.08 4.88 23.90
N TYR A 66 8.56 5.02 22.68
CA TYR A 66 7.20 5.40 22.42
C TYR A 66 6.38 4.12 22.49
N ASN A 67 6.00 3.75 23.71
CA ASN A 67 4.99 2.73 23.93
C ASN A 67 3.71 3.19 23.23
N LEU A 68 3.54 2.80 21.97
CA LEU A 68 2.25 2.82 21.30
C LEU A 68 1.44 1.76 22.02
N GLY A 69 0.87 2.15 23.16
CA GLY A 69 -0.15 1.42 23.86
C GLY A 69 -1.27 1.24 22.86
N VAL A 70 -1.22 0.12 22.14
CA VAL A 70 -2.38 -0.46 21.52
C VAL A 70 -3.31 -0.64 22.71
N ALA A 71 -4.23 0.31 22.88
CA ALA A 71 -5.43 0.09 23.63
C ALA A 71 -6.06 -1.12 22.94
N LYS A 72 -5.67 -2.31 23.40
CA LYS A 72 -6.56 -3.46 23.39
C LYS A 72 -7.78 -2.88 24.05
N ASN A 73 -8.78 -2.56 23.24
CA ASN A 73 -10.14 -2.45 23.72
C ASN A 73 -10.46 -3.82 24.30
N THR A 74 -9.98 -4.07 25.52
CA THR A 74 -10.66 -4.92 26.46
C THR A 74 -11.96 -4.19 26.72
N CYS A 75 -12.90 -4.32 25.80
CA CYS A 75 -14.28 -4.48 26.18
C CYS A 75 -14.29 -5.69 27.12
N LYS A 76 -14.01 -5.45 28.40
CA LYS A 76 -14.75 -6.16 29.43
C LYS A 76 -16.20 -5.80 29.12
N GLN A 77 -16.88 -6.65 28.36
CA GLN A 77 -18.32 -6.74 28.46
C GLN A 77 -18.55 -7.27 29.88
N GLU A 78 -18.60 -6.32 30.82
CA GLU A 78 -19.47 -6.45 31.96
C GLU A 78 -20.83 -6.88 31.40
N SER A 79 -21.39 -7.92 32.01
CA SER A 79 -22.70 -8.48 31.70
C SER A 79 -23.76 -7.39 31.85
N ASN A 80 -23.95 -6.59 30.78
CA ASN A 80 -25.11 -5.74 30.62
C ASN A 80 -26.21 -6.65 30.08
N GLU A 81 -26.82 -7.41 31.00
CA GLU A 81 -28.20 -7.83 30.84
C GLU A 81 -29.00 -6.56 30.54
N ILE A 82 -29.52 -6.46 29.32
CA ILE A 82 -30.50 -5.44 28.97
C ILE A 82 -31.71 -5.75 29.87
N PRO A 83 -32.17 -4.82 30.73
CA PRO A 83 -33.39 -5.07 31.50
C PRO A 83 -34.56 -5.25 30.53
N ASP A 84 -35.29 -6.36 30.67
CA ASP A 84 -36.44 -6.72 29.82
C ASP A 84 -37.50 -5.59 29.75
N ASP A 85 -37.50 -4.69 30.73
CA ASP A 85 -38.40 -3.52 30.80
C ASP A 85 -38.16 -2.47 29.70
N VAL A 86 -36.98 -2.43 29.07
CA VAL A 86 -36.70 -1.50 27.95
C VAL A 86 -37.36 -2.00 26.66
N PHE A 87 -37.48 -3.31 26.48
CA PHE A 87 -38.06 -3.91 25.27
C PHE A 87 -39.60 -3.88 25.27
N ASN A 88 -40.23 -3.71 26.44
CA ASN A 88 -41.69 -3.58 26.58
C ASN A 88 -42.25 -2.18 26.24
N MET A 89 -41.40 -1.16 26.04
CA MET A 89 -41.86 0.16 25.60
C MET A 89 -42.18 0.25 24.10
N ILE A 90 -41.73 -0.71 23.29
CA ILE A 90 -41.90 -0.67 21.82
C ILE A 90 -43.20 -1.38 21.38
N THR A 91 -43.84 -2.16 22.25
CA THR A 91 -45.02 -2.97 21.89
C THR A 91 -46.36 -2.26 22.06
N ASN A 92 -46.40 -1.01 22.52
CA ASN A 92 -47.63 -0.22 22.73
C ASN A 92 -47.70 1.07 21.88
N LEU A 93 -47.16 1.04 20.66
CA LEU A 93 -47.42 2.06 19.62
C LEU A 93 -48.44 1.55 18.61
#